data_AF-A0A3D4PEY0-F1
#
_entry.id   AF-A0A3D4PEY0-F1
#
_cell.length_a   1.000
_cell.length_b   1.000
_cell.length_c   1.000
_cell.angle_alpha   90.00
_cell.angle_beta   90.00
_cell.angle_gamma   90.00
#
_symmetry.space_group_name_H-M   'P 1'
#
loop_
_entity.id
_entity.type
_entity.pdbx_description
1 polymer ?
#
loop_
_entity_poly.entity_id
_entity_poly.type
_entity_poly.pdbx_seq_one_letter_code
_entity_poly.pdbx_strand_id
1 'polypeptide(L)'
;MTADGNSLPFSATRQVEQICSQFEESFKAGKHPRIEEIVSNSAVPDREILLRALLDVELALLGRAGKKLRQAEYRARFPNDTQVVEQAFKDFAKRSGAVKDSSKSLPEL
;
A
#
# COMPACT_ATOMS: atom_id res chain seq x y z
N MET A 1 -2.47 34.59 -6.76
CA MET A 1 -1.54 33.44 -6.85
C MET A 1 -2.15 32.31 -6.06
N THR A 2 -2.82 31.38 -6.74
CA THR A 2 -3.52 30.24 -6.14
C THR A 2 -2.51 29.13 -5.84
N ALA A 3 -2.12 28.99 -4.58
CA ALA A 3 -1.41 27.80 -4.14
C ALA A 3 -2.46 26.71 -3.86
N ASP A 4 -2.35 25.67 -4.67
CA ASP A 4 -3.15 24.46 -4.76
C ASP A 4 -3.46 23.82 -3.38
N GLY A 5 -4.74 23.63 -3.09
CA GLY A 5 -5.27 23.10 -1.83
C GLY A 5 -5.26 21.58 -1.73
N ASN A 6 -4.11 20.94 -1.98
CA ASN A 6 -3.99 19.47 -1.87
C ASN A 6 -2.68 18.96 -1.25
N SER A 7 -1.87 19.84 -0.67
CA SER A 7 -0.69 19.40 0.07
C SER A 7 -1.09 19.10 1.51
N LEU A 8 -1.19 17.82 1.87
CA LEU A 8 -1.35 17.40 3.26
C LEU A 8 -0.35 18.16 4.12
N PRO A 9 -0.76 18.66 5.31
CA PRO A 9 0.18 19.35 6.19
C PRO A 9 1.35 18.41 6.49
N PHE A 10 2.58 18.93 6.45
CA PHE A 10 3.82 18.16 6.64
C PHE A 10 3.78 17.23 7.87
N SER A 11 3.03 17.62 8.92
CA SER A 11 2.80 16.80 10.11
C SER A 11 1.97 15.54 9.85
N ALA A 12 0.95 15.58 8.99
CA ALA A 12 0.14 14.41 8.63
C ALA A 12 0.96 13.39 7.82
N THR A 13 1.77 13.86 6.87
CA THR A 13 2.68 13.00 6.10
C THR A 13 3.67 12.28 7.02
N ARG A 14 4.28 13.02 7.97
CA ARG A 14 5.23 12.44 8.93
C ARG A 14 4.60 11.38 9.83
N GLN A 15 3.34 11.56 10.25
CA GLN A 15 2.63 10.55 11.04
C GLN A 15 2.37 9.27 10.23
N VAL A 16 1.93 9.40 8.98
CA VAL A 16 1.75 8.25 8.09
C VAL A 16 3.07 7.50 7.90
N GLU A 17 4.17 8.20 7.61
CA GLU A 17 5.49 7.59 7.44
C GLU A 17 5.97 6.83 8.70
N GLN A 18 5.75 7.41 9.89
CA GLN A 18 6.12 6.77 11.14
C GLN A 18 5.31 5.48 11.39
N ILE A 19 3.99 5.54 11.18
CA ILE A 19 3.11 4.38 11.33
C ILE A 19 3.49 3.27 10.33
N CYS A 20 3.76 3.68 9.09
CA CYS A 20 4.16 2.78 8.01
C CYS A 20 5.50 2.08 8.32
N SER A 21 6.48 2.82 8.86
CA SER A 21 7.77 2.26 9.28
C SER A 21 7.60 1.25 10.42
N GLN A 22 6.85 1.60 11.47
CA GLN A 22 6.58 0.71 12.59
C GLN A 22 5.85 -0.57 12.17
N PHE A 23 4.89 -0.44 11.25
CA PHE A 23 4.18 -1.57 10.65
C PHE A 23 5.15 -2.47 9.89
N GLU A 24 6.01 -1.91 9.04
CA GLU A 24 7.00 -2.66 8.26
C GLU A 24 7.95 -3.46 9.16
N GLU A 25 8.49 -2.82 10.21
CA GLU A 25 9.38 -3.47 11.18
C GLU A 25 8.67 -4.63 11.90
N SER A 26 7.44 -4.40 12.36
CA SER A 26 6.64 -5.43 13.03
C SER A 26 6.36 -6.62 12.11
N PHE A 27 6.00 -6.34 10.86
CA PHE A 27 5.74 -7.35 9.84
C PHE A 27 6.98 -8.19 9.53
N LYS A 28 8.14 -7.52 9.38
CA LYS A 28 9.45 -8.19 9.18
C LYS A 28 9.86 -9.03 10.40
N ALA A 29 9.48 -8.60 11.61
CA ALA A 29 9.68 -9.37 12.85
C ALA A 29 8.71 -10.56 12.99
N GLY A 30 7.87 -10.85 11.99
CA GLY A 30 6.90 -11.94 12.01
C GLY A 30 5.64 -11.66 12.84
N LYS A 31 5.51 -10.43 13.38
CA LYS A 31 4.24 -9.97 13.94
C LYS A 31 3.35 -9.57 12.77
N HIS A 32 2.13 -10.06 12.70
CA HIS A 32 1.17 -9.67 11.66
C HIS A 32 0.16 -8.68 12.23
N PRO A 33 0.54 -7.41 12.46
CA PRO A 33 -0.39 -6.42 12.98
C PRO A 33 -1.54 -6.20 11.98
N ARG A 34 -2.75 -6.02 12.49
CA ARG A 34 -3.93 -5.79 11.65
C ARG A 34 -3.98 -4.33 11.22
N ILE A 35 -3.96 -4.10 9.91
CA ILE A 35 -4.10 -2.77 9.31
C ILE A 35 -5.38 -2.07 9.81
N GLU A 36 -6.49 -2.81 9.94
CA GLU A 36 -7.79 -2.31 10.43
C GLU A 36 -7.69 -1.62 11.81
N GLU A 37 -6.94 -2.22 12.73
CA GLU A 37 -6.72 -1.70 14.07
C GLU A 37 -5.84 -0.46 14.05
N ILE A 38 -4.76 -0.48 13.26
CA ILE A 38 -3.83 0.65 13.15
C ILE A 38 -4.56 1.87 12.60
N VAL A 39 -5.33 1.67 11.53
CA VAL A 39 -6.08 2.74 10.87
C VAL A 39 -7.13 3.31 11.83
N SER A 40 -7.84 2.47 12.57
CA SER A 40 -8.89 2.90 13.52
C SER A 40 -8.33 3.60 14.78
N ASN A 41 -7.13 3.21 15.24
CA ASN A 41 -6.49 3.81 16.41
C ASN A 41 -5.57 5.00 16.08
N SER A 42 -5.34 5.28 14.80
CA SER A 42 -4.48 6.39 14.39
C SER A 42 -5.21 7.73 14.48
N ALA A 43 -4.46 8.79 14.82
CA ALA A 43 -4.95 10.17 14.78
C ALA A 43 -4.81 10.82 13.39
N VAL A 44 -4.54 10.02 12.34
CA VAL A 44 -4.35 10.56 10.99
C VAL A 44 -5.71 11.03 10.47
N PRO A 45 -5.84 12.31 10.06
CA PRO A 45 -7.13 12.86 9.64
C PRO A 45 -7.64 12.21 8.36
N ASP A 46 -6.73 11.74 7.50
CA ASP A 46 -7.06 11.06 6.26
C ASP A 46 -6.83 9.55 6.37
N ARG A 47 -7.91 8.86 6.73
CA ARG A 47 -7.93 7.41 6.94
C ARG A 47 -7.58 6.64 5.66
N GLU A 48 -8.03 7.12 4.51
CA GLU A 48 -7.84 6.47 3.21
C GLU A 48 -6.37 6.52 2.78
N ILE A 49 -5.70 7.66 3.00
CA ILE A 49 -4.27 7.82 2.72
C ILE A 49 -3.42 6.89 3.60
N LEU A 50 -3.75 6.78 4.90
CA LEU A 50 -3.05 5.85 5.78
C LEU A 50 -3.29 4.39 5.38
N LEU A 51 -4.54 4.02 5.09
CA LEU A 51 -4.89 2.68 4.66
C LEU A 51 -4.14 2.30 3.39
N ARG A 52 -4.11 3.19 2.39
CA ARG A 52 -3.38 2.98 1.14
C ARG A 52 -1.89 2.74 1.38
N ALA A 53 -1.26 3.57 2.22
CA ALA A 53 0.17 3.43 2.53
C ALA A 53 0.49 2.09 3.22
N LEU A 54 -0.33 1.68 4.18
CA LEU A 54 -0.16 0.40 4.87
C LEU A 54 -0.37 -0.81 3.95
N LEU A 55 -1.37 -0.75 3.07
CA LEU A 55 -1.61 -1.79 2.07
C LEU A 55 -0.42 -1.92 1.11
N ASP A 56 0.16 -0.81 0.63
CA ASP A 56 1.33 -0.86 -0.26
C ASP A 56 2.50 -1.61 0.39
N VAL A 57 2.79 -1.33 1.67
CA VAL A 57 3.85 -2.03 2.41
C VAL A 57 3.53 -3.51 2.58
N GLU A 58 2.32 -3.87 3.02
CA GLU A 58 1.96 -5.27 3.22
C GLU A 58 2.03 -6.07 1.91
N LEU A 59 1.49 -5.52 0.81
CA LEU A 59 1.54 -6.14 -0.51
C LEU A 59 2.99 -6.28 -1.01
N ALA A 60 3.83 -5.26 -0.81
CA ALA A 60 5.24 -5.32 -1.17
C ALA A 60 6.00 -6.42 -0.40
N LEU A 61 5.79 -6.52 0.92
CA LEU A 61 6.44 -7.53 1.76
C LEU A 61 5.97 -8.95 1.41
N LEU A 62 4.65 -9.16 1.32
CA LEU A 62 4.07 -10.46 0.99
C LEU A 62 4.39 -10.89 -0.45
N GLY A 63 4.38 -9.95 -1.39
CA GLY A 63 4.75 -10.18 -2.78
C GLY A 63 6.20 -10.65 -2.93
N ARG A 64 7.14 -9.98 -2.22
CA ARG A 64 8.55 -10.40 -2.17
C ARG A 64 8.73 -11.79 -1.54
N ALA A 65 7.89 -12.14 -0.57
CA ALA A 65 7.86 -13.46 0.05
C ALA A 65 7.16 -14.54 -0.80
N GLY A 66 6.68 -14.20 -2.01
CA GLY A 66 5.97 -15.14 -2.90
C GLY A 66 4.61 -15.60 -2.37
N LYS A 67 4.04 -14.89 -1.39
CA LYS A 67 2.72 -15.22 -0.83
C LYS A 67 1.62 -14.90 -1.82
N LYS A 68 0.55 -15.72 -1.84
CA LYS A 68 -0.62 -15.48 -2.68
C LYS A 68 -1.45 -14.32 -2.12
N LEU A 69 -1.30 -13.15 -2.72
CA LEU A 69 -2.11 -11.96 -2.46
C LEU A 69 -3.44 -12.07 -3.20
N ARG A 70 -4.56 -12.10 -2.46
CA ARG A 70 -5.91 -12.19 -3.05
C ARG A 70 -6.68 -10.91 -2.78
N GLN A 71 -6.85 -10.09 -3.82
CA GLN A 71 -7.60 -8.83 -3.73
C GLN A 71 -9.00 -8.98 -3.10
N ALA A 72 -9.71 -10.08 -3.39
CA ALA A 72 -11.03 -10.35 -2.83
C ALA A 72 -11.02 -10.43 -1.29
N GLU A 73 -9.98 -11.02 -0.69
CA GLU A 73 -9.83 -11.10 0.78
C GLU A 73 -9.68 -9.71 1.39
N TYR A 74 -8.91 -8.83 0.74
CA TYR A 74 -8.74 -7.46 1.19
C TYR A 74 -10.01 -6.64 1.03
N ARG A 75 -10.79 -6.83 -0.05
CA ARG A 75 -12.10 -6.18 -0.20
C ARG A 75 -13.09 -6.64 0.88
N ALA A 76 -13.06 -7.91 1.28
CA ALA A 76 -13.91 -8.42 2.35
C ALA A 76 -13.52 -7.86 3.73
N ARG A 77 -12.22 -7.61 3.96
CA ARG A 77 -11.72 -6.97 5.19
C ARG A 77 -12.01 -5.48 5.24
N PHE A 78 -12.02 -4.80 4.09
CA PHE A 78 -12.29 -3.37 3.99
C PHE A 78 -13.51 -3.07 3.10
N PRO A 79 -14.73 -3.45 3.53
CA PRO A 79 -15.93 -3.27 2.71
C PRO A 79 -16.25 -1.79 2.46
N ASN A 80 -15.89 -0.90 3.39
CA ASN A 80 -16.09 0.55 3.25
C ASN A 80 -15.01 1.23 2.39
N ASP A 81 -13.86 0.59 2.20
CA ASP A 81 -12.69 1.17 1.52
C ASP A 81 -12.26 0.35 0.30
N THR A 82 -13.23 -0.31 -0.34
CA THR A 82 -12.95 -1.21 -1.48
C THR A 82 -12.19 -0.50 -2.59
N GLN A 83 -12.52 0.76 -2.90
CA GLN A 83 -11.80 1.56 -3.90
C GLN A 83 -10.31 1.73 -3.55
N VAL A 84 -9.98 1.98 -2.29
CA VAL A 84 -8.59 2.13 -1.82
C VAL A 84 -7.83 0.82 -2.00
N VAL A 85 -8.45 -0.30 -1.62
CA VAL A 85 -7.89 -1.65 -1.84
C VAL A 85 -7.64 -1.91 -3.31
N GLU A 86 -8.60 -1.59 -4.18
CA GLU A 86 -8.47 -1.79 -5.62
C GLU A 86 -7.33 -1.00 -6.23
N GLN A 87 -7.18 0.27 -5.84
CA GLN A 87 -6.09 1.12 -6.30
C GLN A 87 -4.73 0.61 -5.81
N ALA A 88 -4.62 0.20 -4.55
CA ALA A 88 -3.38 -0.37 -4.00
C ALA A 88 -2.93 -1.63 -4.77
N PHE A 89 -3.86 -2.54 -5.08
CA PHE A 89 -3.55 -3.73 -5.87
C PHE A 89 -3.15 -3.40 -7.32
N LYS A 90 -3.80 -2.41 -7.95
CA LYS A 90 -3.43 -1.95 -9.30
C LYS A 90 -2.03 -1.37 -9.32
N ASP A 91 -1.68 -0.52 -8.36
CA ASP A 91 -0.35 0.09 -8.25
C ASP A 91 0.73 -0.96 -7.99
N PHE A 92 0.48 -1.85 -7.03
CA PHE A 92 1.35 -2.99 -6.73
C PHE A 92 1.58 -3.88 -7.97
N ALA A 93 0.53 -4.22 -8.71
CA ALA A 93 0.64 -5.00 -9.93
C ALA A 93 1.44 -4.28 -11.03
N LYS A 94 1.28 -2.96 -11.15
CA LYS A 94 2.07 -2.14 -12.09
C LYS A 94 3.56 -2.15 -11.71
N ARG A 95 3.87 -2.02 -10.42
CA ARG A 95 5.26 -2.04 -9.89
C ARG A 95 5.90 -3.43 -9.96
N SER A 96 5.13 -4.49 -9.72
CA SER A 96 5.59 -5.87 -9.79
C SER A 96 5.64 -6.42 -11.23
N GLY A 97 4.81 -5.90 -12.13
CA GLY A 97 4.74 -6.28 -13.55
C GLY A 97 5.75 -5.56 -14.44
N ALA A 98 6.25 -4.38 -14.04
CA ALA A 98 7.27 -3.64 -14.78
C ALA A 98 8.64 -4.34 -14.86
N VAL A 99 8.85 -5.45 -14.13
CA VAL A 99 10.05 -6.31 -14.23
C VAL A 99 9.95 -7.37 -15.34
N LYS A 100 8.86 -7.39 -16.13
CA LYS A 100 8.66 -8.34 -17.25
C LYS A 100 8.63 -7.68 -18.64
N ASP A 101 9.38 -6.59 -18.84
CA ASP A 101 9.70 -6.09 -20.18
C ASP A 101 11.22 -6.10 -20.40
N SER A 102 11.79 -7.30 -20.52
CA SER A 102 13.14 -7.53 -21.06
C SER A 102 13.20 -8.78 -21.94
N SER A 103 12.06 -9.17 -22.51
CA SER A 103 11.99 -10.19 -23.55
C SER A 103 11.26 -9.63 -24.76
N LYS A 104 11.82 -8.58 -25.35
CA LYS A 104 11.74 -8.41 -26.80
C LYS A 104 13.06 -8.90 -27.39
N SER A 105 13.21 -10.22 -27.43
CA SER A 105 14.17 -10.84 -28.35
C SER A 105 13.84 -10.38 -29.77
N LEU A 106 14.88 -9.97 -30.48
CA LEU A 106 14.92 -9.86 -31.93
C LEU A 106 14.23 -11.07 -32.60
N PRO A 107 13.51 -10.86 -33.70
CA PRO A 107 13.72 -11.69 -34.87
C PRO A 107 14.45 -10.87 -35.93
N GLU A 108 15.60 -11.38 -36.38
CA GLU A 108 16.20 -11.05 -37.66
C GLU A 108 15.19 -11.33 -38.79
N LEU A 109 14.98 -10.35 -39.68
CA LEU A 109 14.85 -10.58 -41.11
C LEU A 109 15.19 -9.30 -41.90
#